data_AF-A0A6A5GTF1-F1
#
_entry.id   AF-A0A6A5GTF1-F1
#
_cell.length_a   1.000
_cell.length_b   1.000
_cell.length_c   1.000
_cell.angle_alpha   90.00
_cell.angle_beta   90.00
_cell.angle_gamma   90.00
#
_symmetry.space_group_name_H-M   'P 1'
#
loop_
_entity.id
_entity.type
_entity.pdbx_description
1 polymer ?
#
loop_
_entity_poly.entity_id
_entity_poly.type
_entity_poly.pdbx_seq_one_letter_code
_entity_poly.pdbx_strand_id
1 'polypeptide(L)'
;MNWITVVVALGVVDLAACGNALSPHFLAWMKENYKPEEVAAFVRDDLITGSFGGGVLTQEPKDRPTILVHGLNNEAGSLWKIVRDFGTLGFTRTYLFATTWGRGVEKMNLNVAMSCGHVRHIRRFIEAVLKYTGAPQVNIIGYSMGSPIARKAILGGKCVDDPNVELGPSIQSKVHTYISVAGANQGSHLCMLPFFDICNMNTGLMCGSKFLNDINWFKNYESTYKSFNIASTADFVVGYLACGKKASEFAGAHEYKVDGMNHEQTEFDTAAIQFNMLRESTAGQSKSRPIAKTAQEKTKKGEVSDSKKRDLRHSPPKKPIAPKQSPQKKSAPKKSFQKRALAKKASPPKKASPVKKMVPAKKDSAKREALKKKNQKKNAKKDKKKPARS
;
A
#
# COMPACT_ATOMS: atom_id res chain seq x y z
N MET A 1 60.27 -35.58 15.89
CA MET A 1 58.84 -35.61 16.28
C MET A 1 58.15 -34.41 15.64
N ASN A 2 57.35 -34.62 14.59
CA ASN A 2 56.63 -33.53 13.94
C ASN A 2 55.31 -33.25 14.65
N TRP A 3 55.08 -32.00 15.03
CA TRP A 3 53.78 -31.53 15.49
C TRP A 3 52.99 -31.04 14.27
N ILE A 4 51.89 -31.71 13.96
CA ILE A 4 50.95 -31.27 12.91
C ILE A 4 49.94 -30.34 13.57
N THR A 5 50.11 -29.03 13.36
CA THR A 5 49.15 -28.01 13.82
C THR A 5 47.90 -28.06 12.94
N VAL A 6 46.85 -28.74 13.40
CA VAL A 6 45.55 -28.75 12.72
C VAL A 6 44.86 -27.41 12.93
N VAL A 7 44.93 -26.54 11.92
CA VAL A 7 44.15 -25.29 11.90
C VAL A 7 42.69 -25.63 11.62
N VAL A 8 41.87 -25.64 12.66
CA VAL A 8 40.41 -25.73 12.52
C VAL A 8 39.90 -24.40 11.99
N ALA A 9 39.71 -24.32 10.68
CA ALA A 9 38.97 -23.24 10.04
C ALA A 9 37.53 -23.27 10.54
N LEU A 10 37.21 -22.44 11.55
CA LEU A 10 35.85 -22.12 11.94
C LEU A 10 35.20 -21.36 10.79
N GLY A 11 34.58 -22.11 9.87
CA GLY A 11 33.71 -21.55 8.87
C GLY A 11 32.60 -20.78 9.56
N VAL A 12 32.62 -19.45 9.42
CA VAL A 12 31.49 -18.60 9.81
C VAL A 12 30.35 -18.96 8.87
N VAL A 13 29.48 -19.86 9.33
CA VAL A 13 28.20 -20.11 8.68
C VAL A 13 27.40 -18.83 8.86
N ASP A 14 27.38 -18.01 7.82
CA ASP A 14 26.58 -16.79 7.79
C ASP A 14 25.10 -17.18 7.87
N LEU A 15 24.49 -16.97 9.04
CA LEU A 15 23.08 -17.31 9.28
C LEU A 15 22.10 -16.39 8.52
N ALA A 16 22.59 -15.50 7.65
CA ALA A 16 21.81 -14.66 6.75
C ALA A 16 21.14 -15.42 5.57
N ALA A 17 20.64 -16.64 5.80
CA ALA A 17 20.04 -17.52 4.78
C ALA A 17 18.50 -17.69 4.90
N CYS A 18 17.81 -16.87 5.70
CA CYS A 18 16.36 -16.72 5.67
C CYS A 18 15.98 -15.26 5.34
N GLY A 19 15.04 -15.09 4.41
CA GLY A 19 14.90 -13.89 3.58
C GLY A 19 14.34 -12.60 4.21
N ASN A 20 14.49 -12.40 5.52
CA ASN A 20 13.63 -11.52 6.31
C ASN A 20 14.32 -10.25 6.85
N ALA A 21 15.43 -9.83 6.25
CA ALA A 21 16.17 -8.63 6.68
C ALA A 21 16.46 -7.69 5.51
N LEU A 22 16.58 -6.41 5.83
CA LEU A 22 17.16 -5.40 4.94
C LEU A 22 18.65 -5.69 4.76
N SER A 23 19.14 -5.52 3.53
CA SER A 23 20.58 -5.69 3.27
C SER A 23 21.42 -4.70 4.09
N PRO A 24 22.65 -5.07 4.51
CA PRO A 24 23.56 -4.16 5.20
C PRO A 24 23.81 -2.86 4.42
N HIS A 25 23.86 -2.93 3.08
CA HIS A 25 24.04 -1.78 2.20
C HIS A 25 22.85 -0.79 2.26
N PHE A 26 21.62 -1.29 2.16
CA PHE A 26 20.42 -0.44 2.27
C PHE A 26 20.24 0.11 3.69
N LEU A 27 20.60 -0.67 4.72
CA LEU A 27 20.59 -0.21 6.11
C LEU A 27 21.64 0.88 6.38
N ALA A 28 22.85 0.77 5.82
CA ALA A 28 23.88 1.80 5.92
C ALA A 28 23.41 3.11 5.26
N TRP A 29 22.95 3.02 4.00
CA TRP A 29 22.38 4.16 3.29
C TRP A 29 21.21 4.81 4.06
N MET A 30 20.33 4.01 4.67
CA MET A 30 19.23 4.57 5.49
C MET A 30 19.73 5.33 6.71
N LYS A 31 20.77 4.83 7.40
CA LYS A 31 21.40 5.51 8.55
C LYS A 31 22.11 6.82 8.17
N GLU A 32 22.59 6.93 6.93
CA GLU A 32 23.18 8.15 6.38
C GLU A 32 22.13 9.18 5.94
N ASN A 33 20.92 8.74 5.58
CA ASN A 33 19.89 9.56 4.92
C ASN A 33 18.69 9.93 5.79
N TYR A 34 18.47 9.25 6.91
CA TYR A 34 17.29 9.39 7.76
C TYR A 34 17.65 9.36 9.26
N LYS A 35 16.79 9.93 10.10
CA LYS A 35 17.01 9.92 11.55
C LYS A 35 16.83 8.51 12.14
N PRO A 36 17.47 8.18 13.28
CA PRO A 36 17.39 6.85 13.88
C PRO A 36 15.96 6.33 14.09
N GLU A 37 15.00 7.20 14.45
CA GLU A 37 13.59 6.83 14.64
C GLU A 37 12.87 6.48 13.32
N GLU A 38 13.28 7.10 12.20
CA GLU A 38 12.75 6.77 10.87
C GLU A 38 13.34 5.46 10.36
N VAL A 39 14.65 5.25 10.59
CA VAL A 39 15.33 3.99 10.26
C VAL A 39 14.70 2.83 11.05
N ALA A 40 14.50 2.99 12.37
CA ALA A 40 13.82 1.97 13.18
C ALA A 40 12.40 1.67 12.68
N ALA A 41 11.63 2.71 12.32
CA ALA A 41 10.29 2.54 11.74
C ALA A 41 10.33 1.75 10.42
N PHE A 42 11.31 1.98 9.54
CA PHE A 42 11.45 1.19 8.31
C PHE A 42 11.95 -0.24 8.56
N VAL A 43 12.93 -0.42 9.46
CA VAL A 43 13.60 -1.70 9.72
C VAL A 43 12.71 -2.70 10.44
N ARG A 44 11.93 -2.24 11.44
CA ARG A 44 11.03 -3.09 12.24
C ARG A 44 11.74 -4.26 12.92
N ASP A 45 12.91 -4.00 13.49
CA ASP A 45 13.66 -4.94 14.35
C ASP A 45 12.98 -5.20 15.71
N ASP A 46 11.88 -4.50 16.01
CA ASP A 46 10.95 -4.81 17.10
C ASP A 46 10.07 -6.05 16.83
N LEU A 47 10.03 -6.55 15.59
CA LEU A 47 9.19 -7.66 15.14
C LEU A 47 9.99 -8.95 14.85
N ILE A 48 9.28 -10.05 14.58
CA ILE A 48 9.88 -11.38 14.37
C ILE A 48 10.60 -11.46 13.01
N THR A 49 9.97 -10.91 11.98
CA THR A 49 10.45 -10.93 10.58
C THR A 49 10.58 -9.54 9.96
N GLY A 50 10.18 -8.50 10.69
CA GLY A 50 10.54 -7.10 10.43
C GLY A 50 10.27 -6.63 9.00
N SER A 51 11.31 -6.17 8.33
CA SER A 51 11.30 -5.62 6.98
C SER A 51 12.46 -6.16 6.16
N PHE A 52 12.32 -6.21 4.83
CA PHE A 52 13.37 -6.74 3.95
C PHE A 52 13.62 -5.88 2.72
N GLY A 53 14.80 -6.07 2.12
CA GLY A 53 15.09 -5.62 0.76
C GLY A 53 16.44 -4.93 0.57
N GLY A 54 16.66 -4.53 -0.68
CA GLY A 54 17.90 -3.92 -1.13
C GLY A 54 19.06 -4.90 -1.26
N GLY A 55 20.21 -4.34 -1.62
CA GLY A 55 21.48 -5.02 -1.85
C GLY A 55 22.39 -4.10 -2.65
N VAL A 56 23.62 -4.53 -2.94
CA VAL A 56 24.53 -3.71 -3.75
C VAL A 56 23.97 -3.61 -5.17
N LEU A 57 23.78 -2.39 -5.66
CA LEU A 57 23.20 -2.10 -6.97
C LEU A 57 24.34 -1.96 -8.00
N THR A 58 25.00 -3.07 -8.33
CA THR A 58 26.23 -3.08 -9.15
C THR A 58 26.02 -3.08 -10.67
N GLN A 59 24.77 -3.23 -11.13
CA GLN A 59 24.43 -3.34 -12.56
C GLN A 59 23.15 -2.57 -12.86
N GLU A 60 22.99 -2.16 -14.12
CA GLU A 60 21.72 -1.65 -14.65
C GLU A 60 20.61 -2.68 -14.39
N PRO A 61 19.51 -2.31 -13.70
CA PRO A 61 18.50 -3.27 -13.29
C PRO A 61 17.79 -3.88 -14.50
N LYS A 62 17.89 -5.21 -14.66
CA LYS A 62 16.94 -5.97 -15.52
C LYS A 62 15.51 -5.91 -14.99
N ASP A 63 15.35 -5.60 -13.71
CA ASP A 63 14.09 -5.56 -12.98
C ASP A 63 13.89 -4.22 -12.29
N ARG A 64 12.68 -3.67 -12.41
CA ARG A 64 12.30 -2.45 -11.71
C ARG A 64 12.15 -2.73 -10.21
N PRO A 65 12.63 -1.86 -9.30
CA PRO A 65 12.40 -2.02 -7.86
C PRO A 65 10.92 -2.24 -7.57
N THR A 66 10.61 -3.32 -6.86
CA THR A 66 9.27 -3.81 -6.65
C THR A 66 8.99 -3.86 -5.15
N ILE A 67 7.96 -3.14 -4.72
CA ILE A 67 7.60 -2.95 -3.32
C ILE A 67 6.37 -3.81 -3.00
N LEU A 68 6.46 -4.65 -1.97
CA LEU A 68 5.36 -5.46 -1.50
C LEU A 68 4.74 -4.85 -0.23
N VAL A 69 3.40 -4.76 -0.19
CA VAL A 69 2.63 -4.18 0.93
C VAL A 69 1.68 -5.25 1.46
N HIS A 70 2.08 -5.88 2.57
CA HIS A 70 1.37 -7.03 3.18
C HIS A 70 -0.05 -6.70 3.65
N GLY A 71 -0.88 -7.73 3.82
CA GLY A 71 -2.23 -7.66 4.39
C GLY A 71 -2.27 -7.51 5.93
N LEU A 72 -3.48 -7.59 6.49
CA LEU A 72 -3.72 -7.55 7.94
C LEU A 72 -3.04 -8.73 8.65
N ASN A 73 -2.55 -8.50 9.89
CA ASN A 73 -1.95 -9.52 10.77
C ASN A 73 -0.76 -10.29 10.17
N ASN A 74 -0.17 -9.73 9.11
CA ASN A 74 1.06 -10.18 8.49
C ASN A 74 2.20 -9.20 8.80
N GLU A 75 3.43 -9.64 8.54
CA GLU A 75 4.63 -8.82 8.45
C GLU A 75 5.12 -8.83 7.00
N ALA A 76 6.04 -7.93 6.65
CA ALA A 76 6.76 -7.99 5.39
C ALA A 76 7.40 -9.37 5.19
N GLY A 77 8.10 -9.91 6.20
CA GLY A 77 8.69 -11.24 6.13
C GLY A 77 7.69 -12.41 6.05
N SER A 78 6.39 -12.20 6.31
CA SER A 78 5.36 -13.19 5.96
C SER A 78 5.28 -13.46 4.45
N LEU A 79 5.73 -12.50 3.62
CA LEU A 79 5.80 -12.63 2.16
C LEU A 79 6.98 -13.48 1.66
N TRP A 80 7.66 -14.23 2.54
CA TRP A 80 8.79 -15.10 2.19
C TRP A 80 8.48 -16.07 1.03
N LYS A 81 7.24 -16.57 0.93
CA LYS A 81 6.83 -17.47 -0.17
C LYS A 81 6.81 -16.73 -1.51
N ILE A 82 6.30 -15.51 -1.56
CA ILE A 82 6.38 -14.64 -2.75
C ILE A 82 7.83 -14.39 -3.12
N VAL A 83 8.67 -14.00 -2.15
CA VAL A 83 10.09 -13.71 -2.38
C VAL A 83 10.85 -14.94 -2.90
N ARG A 84 10.55 -16.13 -2.37
CA ARG A 84 11.10 -17.41 -2.85
C ARG A 84 10.64 -17.71 -4.27
N ASP A 85 9.34 -17.67 -4.53
CA ASP A 85 8.74 -18.07 -5.81
C ASP A 85 9.11 -17.06 -6.93
N PHE A 86 9.25 -15.78 -6.61
CA PHE A 86 9.83 -14.77 -7.52
C PHE A 86 11.32 -15.08 -7.81
N GLY A 87 12.08 -15.52 -6.80
CA GLY A 87 13.47 -15.93 -6.96
C GLY A 87 13.63 -17.16 -7.87
N THR A 88 12.77 -18.16 -7.76
CA THR A 88 12.79 -19.34 -8.67
C THR A 88 12.41 -18.98 -10.11
N LEU A 89 11.66 -17.89 -10.31
CA LEU A 89 11.35 -17.31 -11.62
C LEU A 89 12.42 -16.32 -12.12
N GLY A 90 13.53 -16.16 -11.39
CA GLY A 90 14.66 -15.32 -11.80
C GLY A 90 14.49 -13.83 -11.49
N PHE A 91 13.58 -13.42 -10.60
CA PHE A 91 13.55 -12.06 -10.07
C PHE A 91 14.69 -11.89 -9.05
N THR A 92 15.51 -10.85 -9.22
CA THR A 92 16.62 -10.61 -8.29
C THR A 92 16.12 -9.96 -7.00
N ARG A 93 16.30 -10.66 -5.86
CA ARG A 93 15.83 -10.23 -4.53
C ARG A 93 16.36 -8.87 -4.06
N THR A 94 17.48 -8.37 -4.60
CA THR A 94 18.00 -7.02 -4.33
C THR A 94 17.04 -5.90 -4.76
N TYR A 95 16.13 -6.19 -5.70
CA TYR A 95 15.09 -5.28 -6.17
C TYR A 95 13.71 -5.55 -5.55
N LEU A 96 13.59 -6.48 -4.60
CA LEU A 96 12.37 -6.67 -3.79
C LEU A 96 12.51 -5.94 -2.46
N PHE A 97 11.48 -5.17 -2.11
CA PHE A 97 11.44 -4.36 -0.90
C PHE A 97 10.10 -4.52 -0.19
N ALA A 98 10.10 -4.58 1.13
CA ALA A 98 8.87 -4.52 1.92
C ALA A 98 9.16 -4.02 3.34
N THR A 99 8.23 -3.26 3.91
CA THR A 99 8.29 -2.81 5.31
C THR A 99 7.02 -3.21 6.04
N THR A 100 7.12 -3.58 7.32
CA THR A 100 5.93 -3.88 8.12
C THR A 100 5.23 -2.60 8.58
N TRP A 101 3.99 -2.41 8.16
CA TRP A 101 3.09 -1.39 8.69
C TRP A 101 2.27 -1.93 9.88
N GLY A 102 1.83 -1.04 10.77
CA GLY A 102 1.07 -1.44 11.96
C GLY A 102 1.90 -2.28 12.93
N ARG A 103 1.27 -3.26 13.58
CA ARG A 103 1.85 -4.02 14.71
C ARG A 103 2.46 -5.38 14.32
N GLY A 104 2.45 -5.76 13.04
CA GLY A 104 2.93 -7.06 12.58
C GLY A 104 1.95 -8.19 12.88
N VAL A 105 2.47 -9.39 13.18
CA VAL A 105 1.62 -10.59 13.41
C VAL A 105 0.92 -10.53 14.78
N GLU A 106 -0.34 -10.07 14.77
CA GLU A 106 -1.24 -10.15 15.93
C GLU A 106 -2.44 -11.06 15.61
N LYS A 107 -2.36 -12.34 16.02
CA LYS A 107 -3.38 -13.36 15.71
C LYS A 107 -4.78 -12.88 16.12
N MET A 108 -5.71 -12.91 15.17
CA MET A 108 -7.11 -12.51 15.34
C MET A 108 -7.33 -11.04 15.76
N ASN A 109 -6.34 -10.15 15.64
CA ASN A 109 -6.59 -8.73 15.85
C ASN A 109 -7.35 -8.16 14.64
N LEU A 110 -8.65 -7.90 14.83
CA LEU A 110 -9.50 -7.23 13.84
C LEU A 110 -9.79 -5.77 14.23
N ASN A 111 -9.18 -5.26 15.30
CA ASN A 111 -9.29 -3.87 15.73
C ASN A 111 -8.17 -3.01 15.12
N VAL A 112 -8.09 -3.05 13.79
CA VAL A 112 -7.06 -2.37 12.99
C VAL A 112 -7.74 -1.64 11.83
N ALA A 113 -7.48 -0.34 11.70
CA ALA A 113 -8.00 0.49 10.62
C ALA A 113 -6.89 0.96 9.66
N MET A 114 -7.26 1.41 8.47
CA MET A 114 -6.36 1.99 7.47
C MET A 114 -5.99 3.44 7.85
N SER A 115 -5.26 3.59 8.95
CA SER A 115 -4.92 4.90 9.52
C SER A 115 -3.97 5.73 8.64
N CYS A 116 -3.98 7.04 8.82
CA CYS A 116 -2.97 7.97 8.29
C CYS A 116 -1.53 7.53 8.63
N GLY A 117 -1.34 6.89 9.79
CA GLY A 117 -0.05 6.33 10.19
C GLY A 117 0.43 5.24 9.22
N HIS A 118 -0.43 4.28 8.91
CA HIS A 118 -0.10 3.17 7.99
C HIS A 118 0.15 3.68 6.56
N VAL A 119 -0.68 4.61 6.08
CA VAL A 119 -0.54 5.22 4.75
C VAL A 119 0.76 6.01 4.63
N ARG A 120 1.08 6.87 5.62
CA ARG A 120 2.34 7.64 5.62
C ARG A 120 3.57 6.73 5.70
N HIS A 121 3.48 5.63 6.45
CA HIS A 121 4.56 4.65 6.55
C HIS A 121 4.90 4.06 5.18
N ILE A 122 3.89 3.51 4.49
CA ILE A 122 4.06 2.92 3.15
C ILE A 122 4.51 3.97 2.14
N ARG A 123 3.93 5.17 2.16
CA ARG A 123 4.34 6.25 1.26
C ARG A 123 5.81 6.63 1.41
N ARG A 124 6.26 6.87 2.64
CA ARG A 124 7.66 7.24 2.92
C ARG A 124 8.63 6.12 2.58
N PHE A 125 8.21 4.86 2.70
CA PHE A 125 9.01 3.73 2.26
C PHE A 125 9.12 3.65 0.73
N ILE A 126 8.05 3.95 -0.02
CA ILE A 126 8.11 4.09 -1.49
C ILE A 126 9.11 5.20 -1.89
N GLU A 127 9.02 6.36 -1.24
CA GLU A 127 9.93 7.49 -1.46
C GLU A 127 11.39 7.13 -1.10
N ALA A 128 11.62 6.38 -0.02
CA ALA A 128 12.94 5.89 0.38
C ALA A 128 13.52 4.87 -0.62
N VAL A 129 12.72 3.92 -1.13
CA VAL A 129 13.16 2.96 -2.15
C VAL A 129 13.50 3.65 -3.47
N LEU A 130 12.69 4.64 -3.90
CA LEU A 130 13.00 5.48 -5.06
C LEU A 130 14.35 6.22 -4.89
N LYS A 131 14.55 6.87 -3.73
CA LYS A 131 15.78 7.61 -3.43
C LYS A 131 17.01 6.71 -3.31
N TYR A 132 16.86 5.52 -2.72
CA TYR A 132 17.92 4.52 -2.57
C TYR A 132 18.37 3.93 -3.90
N THR A 133 17.41 3.55 -4.75
CA THR A 133 17.69 2.85 -6.01
C THR A 133 18.05 3.79 -7.16
N GLY A 134 17.78 5.09 -7.03
CA GLY A 134 17.87 6.06 -8.12
C GLY A 134 16.86 5.83 -9.25
N ALA A 135 15.97 4.84 -9.12
CA ALA A 135 15.06 4.44 -10.18
C ALA A 135 14.01 5.54 -10.45
N PRO A 136 13.66 5.81 -11.72
CA PRO A 136 12.66 6.82 -12.05
C PRO A 136 11.26 6.42 -11.57
N GLN A 137 11.00 5.11 -11.48
CA GLN A 137 9.73 4.51 -11.08
C GLN A 137 9.94 3.14 -10.40
N VAL A 138 8.97 2.75 -9.57
CA VAL A 138 8.85 1.42 -8.92
C VAL A 138 7.65 0.63 -9.44
N ASN A 139 7.60 -0.67 -9.17
CA ASN A 139 6.36 -1.45 -9.17
C ASN A 139 5.86 -1.62 -7.72
N ILE A 140 4.55 -1.80 -7.52
CA ILE A 140 3.95 -2.01 -6.21
C ILE A 140 2.96 -3.18 -6.27
N ILE A 141 3.07 -4.12 -5.32
CA ILE A 141 2.08 -5.19 -5.11
C ILE A 141 1.49 -5.02 -3.71
N GLY A 142 0.18 -4.77 -3.63
CA GLY A 142 -0.56 -4.73 -2.37
C GLY A 142 -1.37 -6.01 -2.18
N TYR A 143 -1.40 -6.53 -0.95
CA TYR A 143 -2.11 -7.76 -0.58
C TYR A 143 -3.24 -7.45 0.40
N SER A 144 -4.46 -7.94 0.16
CA SER A 144 -5.61 -7.77 1.07
C SER A 144 -5.80 -6.30 1.51
N MET A 145 -5.79 -6.00 2.81
CA MET A 145 -5.85 -4.65 3.39
C MET A 145 -4.66 -3.74 2.99
N GLY A 146 -3.52 -4.32 2.61
CA GLY A 146 -2.37 -3.61 2.06
C GLY A 146 -2.64 -2.97 0.69
N SER A 147 -3.58 -3.51 -0.10
CA SER A 147 -4.00 -2.89 -1.38
C SER A 147 -4.60 -1.48 -1.21
N PRO A 148 -5.71 -1.27 -0.47
CA PRO A 148 -6.27 0.06 -0.30
C PRO A 148 -5.29 1.02 0.42
N ILE A 149 -4.45 0.53 1.33
CA ILE A 149 -3.36 1.33 1.96
C ILE A 149 -2.35 1.82 0.91
N ALA A 150 -1.87 0.92 0.03
CA ALA A 150 -0.97 1.27 -1.06
C ALA A 150 -1.64 2.25 -2.05
N ARG A 151 -2.90 1.99 -2.44
CA ARG A 151 -3.69 2.91 -3.29
C ARG A 151 -3.80 4.30 -2.67
N LYS A 152 -3.99 4.45 -1.36
CA LYS A 152 -4.00 5.78 -0.72
C LYS A 152 -2.62 6.43 -0.65
N ALA A 153 -1.56 5.64 -0.41
CA ALA A 153 -0.19 6.14 -0.41
C ALA A 153 0.22 6.72 -1.80
N ILE A 154 -0.21 6.05 -2.87
CA ILE A 154 0.00 6.50 -4.25
C ILE A 154 -0.83 7.76 -4.55
N LEU A 155 -2.12 7.77 -4.20
CA LEU A 155 -3.03 8.90 -4.43
C LEU A 155 -2.56 10.20 -3.75
N GLY A 156 -2.06 10.08 -2.53
CA GLY A 156 -1.73 11.22 -1.68
C GLY A 156 -2.99 12.01 -1.27
N GLY A 157 -2.90 13.33 -1.35
CA GLY A 157 -3.92 14.25 -0.85
C GLY A 157 -3.88 14.35 0.68
N LYS A 158 -5.06 14.46 1.31
CA LYS A 158 -5.19 14.51 2.77
C LYS A 158 -5.39 13.12 3.36
N CYS A 159 -4.98 12.94 4.62
CA CYS A 159 -5.38 11.77 5.40
C CYS A 159 -6.90 11.79 5.69
N VAL A 160 -7.51 10.61 5.75
CA VAL A 160 -8.97 10.43 5.87
C VAL A 160 -9.44 10.60 7.31
N ASP A 161 -8.65 10.08 8.25
CA ASP A 161 -8.80 10.16 9.70
C ASP A 161 -8.24 11.47 10.30
N ASP A 162 -7.34 12.17 9.60
CA ASP A 162 -6.85 13.50 10.01
C ASP A 162 -6.70 14.45 8.79
N PRO A 163 -7.68 15.34 8.51
CA PRO A 163 -7.65 16.24 7.36
C PRO A 163 -6.63 17.39 7.49
N ASN A 164 -5.94 17.50 8.64
CA ASN A 164 -4.84 18.45 8.84
C ASN A 164 -3.49 17.87 8.42
N VAL A 165 -3.40 16.55 8.23
CA VAL A 165 -2.19 15.87 7.76
C VAL A 165 -2.27 15.63 6.26
N GLU A 166 -1.35 16.26 5.53
CA GLU A 166 -1.19 16.03 4.10
C GLU A 166 -0.17 14.93 3.82
N LEU A 167 -0.52 14.07 2.87
CA LEU A 167 0.37 13.07 2.26
C LEU A 167 1.22 13.68 1.14
N GLY A 168 0.89 14.90 0.69
CA GLY A 168 1.45 15.53 -0.50
C GLY A 168 0.72 15.11 -1.78
N PRO A 169 1.22 15.51 -2.97
CA PRO A 169 0.60 15.20 -4.26
C PRO A 169 0.65 13.71 -4.58
N SER A 170 -0.14 13.28 -5.57
CA SER A 170 -0.06 11.91 -6.10
C SER A 170 1.36 11.58 -6.59
N ILE A 171 1.84 10.37 -6.25
CA ILE A 171 3.10 9.81 -6.74
C ILE A 171 2.88 8.84 -7.91
N GLN A 172 1.72 8.89 -8.58
CA GLN A 172 1.41 8.10 -9.79
C GLN A 172 2.59 8.05 -10.77
N SER A 173 3.21 9.20 -11.07
CA SER A 173 4.32 9.31 -12.02
C SER A 173 5.56 8.50 -11.62
N LYS A 174 5.65 8.06 -10.36
CA LYS A 174 6.71 7.20 -9.81
C LYS A 174 6.31 5.73 -9.71
N VAL A 175 5.10 5.34 -10.10
CA VAL A 175 4.64 3.95 -10.10
C VAL A 175 4.41 3.48 -11.55
N HIS A 176 5.22 2.53 -12.00
CA HIS A 176 5.11 1.97 -13.34
C HIS A 176 3.96 0.96 -13.41
N THR A 177 3.89 0.03 -12.46
CA THR A 177 2.87 -1.03 -12.43
C THR A 177 2.37 -1.24 -11.00
N TYR A 178 1.06 -1.37 -10.85
CA TYR A 178 0.41 -1.67 -9.59
C TYR A 178 -0.39 -2.97 -9.69
N ILE A 179 -0.21 -3.88 -8.74
CA ILE A 179 -0.95 -5.15 -8.66
C ILE A 179 -1.64 -5.19 -7.29
N SER A 180 -2.94 -5.46 -7.30
CA SER A 180 -3.73 -5.71 -6.11
C SER A 180 -4.07 -7.20 -6.03
N VAL A 181 -3.64 -7.90 -4.97
CA VAL A 181 -3.85 -9.34 -4.81
C VAL A 181 -4.81 -9.56 -3.65
N ALA A 182 -5.96 -10.19 -3.90
CA ALA A 182 -7.06 -10.34 -2.94
C ALA A 182 -7.47 -9.01 -2.26
N GLY A 183 -7.25 -7.87 -2.92
CA GLY A 183 -7.30 -6.55 -2.29
C GLY A 183 -8.71 -6.12 -1.88
N ALA A 184 -8.85 -5.48 -0.72
CA ALA A 184 -10.14 -5.00 -0.23
C ALA A 184 -10.49 -3.59 -0.77
N ASN A 185 -10.57 -3.44 -2.10
CA ASN A 185 -10.63 -2.13 -2.77
C ASN A 185 -12.03 -1.48 -2.78
N GLN A 186 -13.11 -2.26 -2.78
CA GLN A 186 -14.51 -1.79 -2.71
C GLN A 186 -15.17 -2.09 -1.36
N GLY A 187 -14.54 -2.95 -0.56
CA GLY A 187 -15.07 -3.46 0.71
C GLY A 187 -14.46 -4.82 1.04
N SER A 188 -15.01 -5.49 2.04
CA SER A 188 -14.60 -6.83 2.46
C SER A 188 -15.80 -7.65 2.95
N HIS A 189 -15.89 -8.93 2.55
CA HIS A 189 -16.90 -9.89 2.98
C HIS A 189 -16.89 -10.10 4.51
N LEU A 190 -15.71 -10.01 5.13
CA LEU A 190 -15.52 -9.95 6.59
C LEU A 190 -16.44 -8.94 7.28
N CYS A 191 -16.73 -7.81 6.62
CA CYS A 191 -17.56 -6.74 7.17
C CYS A 191 -19.07 -6.96 7.07
N MET A 192 -19.53 -8.15 6.65
CA MET A 192 -20.87 -8.61 7.01
C MET A 192 -21.05 -8.81 8.53
N LEU A 193 -19.95 -8.93 9.28
CA LEU A 193 -19.92 -8.91 10.75
C LEU A 193 -19.27 -7.59 11.24
N PRO A 194 -20.02 -6.48 11.33
CA PRO A 194 -19.48 -5.13 11.45
C PRO A 194 -18.95 -4.75 12.84
N PHE A 195 -18.74 -5.72 13.75
CA PHE A 195 -18.45 -5.48 15.17
C PHE A 195 -16.97 -5.18 15.49
N PHE A 196 -16.09 -5.19 14.49
CA PHE A 196 -14.64 -5.01 14.63
C PHE A 196 -14.20 -3.67 14.02
N ASP A 197 -13.16 -3.01 14.57
CA ASP A 197 -12.76 -1.68 14.06
C ASP A 197 -12.27 -1.72 12.60
N ILE A 198 -11.81 -2.87 12.09
CA ILE A 198 -11.53 -3.04 10.66
C ILE A 198 -12.75 -2.78 9.76
N CYS A 199 -13.96 -2.82 10.31
CA CYS A 199 -15.22 -2.56 9.61
C CYS A 199 -15.85 -1.21 9.98
N ASN A 200 -15.07 -0.24 10.47
CA ASN A 200 -15.59 1.11 10.74
C ASN A 200 -15.83 1.93 9.45
N MET A 201 -16.84 2.82 9.47
CA MET A 201 -17.23 3.66 8.32
C MET A 201 -16.28 4.84 8.01
N ASN A 202 -15.23 5.06 8.79
CA ASN A 202 -14.24 6.12 8.54
C ASN A 202 -13.04 5.57 7.75
N THR A 203 -12.27 4.67 8.38
CA THR A 203 -11.01 4.09 7.86
C THR A 203 -11.00 2.56 7.82
N GLY A 204 -12.18 1.93 7.91
CA GLY A 204 -12.33 0.48 7.76
C GLY A 204 -12.69 0.04 6.33
N LEU A 205 -12.78 -1.28 6.17
CA LEU A 205 -13.14 -2.03 4.96
C LEU A 205 -14.67 -2.20 4.78
N MET A 206 -15.48 -1.54 5.61
CA MET A 206 -16.91 -1.49 5.41
C MET A 206 -17.24 -0.74 4.12
N CYS A 207 -18.11 -1.30 3.30
CA CYS A 207 -18.44 -0.76 1.99
C CYS A 207 -18.95 0.68 2.09
N GLY A 208 -18.38 1.58 1.28
CA GLY A 208 -18.72 3.00 1.36
C GLY A 208 -18.15 3.73 2.58
N SER A 209 -17.16 3.17 3.28
CA SER A 209 -16.37 3.93 4.27
C SER A 209 -15.71 5.14 3.61
N LYS A 210 -15.40 6.19 4.39
CA LYS A 210 -14.76 7.40 3.84
C LYS A 210 -13.44 7.09 3.14
N PHE A 211 -12.66 6.15 3.67
CA PHE A 211 -11.39 5.73 3.07
C PHE A 211 -11.59 5.04 1.73
N LEU A 212 -12.53 4.09 1.65
CA LEU A 212 -12.82 3.41 0.38
C LEU A 212 -13.45 4.37 -0.65
N ASN A 213 -14.26 5.33 -0.22
CA ASN A 213 -14.77 6.37 -1.12
C ASN A 213 -13.66 7.30 -1.64
N ASP A 214 -12.71 7.71 -0.78
CA ASP A 214 -11.57 8.56 -1.15
C ASP A 214 -10.69 7.90 -2.22
N ILE A 215 -10.26 6.65 -2.01
CA ILE A 215 -9.41 5.94 -2.98
C ILE A 215 -10.15 5.53 -4.26
N ASN A 216 -11.49 5.54 -4.28
CA ASN A 216 -12.28 5.21 -5.48
C ASN A 216 -12.88 6.45 -6.18
N TRP A 217 -12.67 7.65 -5.63
CA TRP A 217 -13.12 8.90 -6.23
C TRP A 217 -12.34 9.23 -7.52
N PHE A 218 -11.00 9.11 -7.45
CA PHE A 218 -10.14 9.20 -8.62
C PHE A 218 -9.95 7.82 -9.27
N LYS A 219 -9.67 7.80 -10.58
CA LYS A 219 -9.60 6.59 -11.40
C LYS A 219 -8.30 6.55 -12.20
N ASN A 220 -7.75 5.37 -12.45
CA ASN A 220 -6.52 5.17 -13.24
C ASN A 220 -5.29 5.96 -12.71
N TYR A 221 -5.15 6.08 -11.39
CA TYR A 221 -4.06 6.86 -10.78
C TYR A 221 -2.96 5.99 -10.16
N GLU A 222 -3.20 4.68 -10.04
CA GLU A 222 -2.35 3.74 -9.31
C GLU A 222 -1.00 3.50 -10.02
N SER A 223 -0.92 3.74 -11.32
CA SER A 223 0.29 3.55 -12.12
C SER A 223 0.29 4.38 -13.41
N THR A 224 1.42 4.42 -14.12
CA THR A 224 1.54 5.05 -15.45
C THR A 224 1.38 4.09 -16.62
N TYR A 225 1.62 2.78 -16.42
CA TYR A 225 1.56 1.78 -17.51
C TYR A 225 0.33 0.87 -17.41
N LYS A 226 0.26 0.00 -16.40
CA LYS A 226 -0.86 -0.93 -16.19
C LYS A 226 -1.10 -1.16 -14.70
N SER A 227 -2.37 -1.31 -14.35
CA SER A 227 -2.82 -1.74 -13.03
C SER A 227 -3.58 -3.06 -13.15
N PHE A 228 -3.41 -3.97 -12.19
CA PHE A 228 -4.05 -5.29 -12.20
C PHE A 228 -4.75 -5.58 -10.87
N ASN A 229 -5.79 -6.41 -10.89
CA ASN A 229 -6.37 -7.00 -9.68
C ASN A 229 -6.50 -8.53 -9.83
N ILE A 230 -5.93 -9.29 -8.90
CA ILE A 230 -6.11 -10.74 -8.77
C ILE A 230 -7.17 -10.97 -7.69
N ALA A 231 -8.23 -11.72 -8.01
CA ALA A 231 -9.32 -12.01 -7.10
C ALA A 231 -9.79 -13.47 -7.26
N SER A 232 -10.20 -14.12 -6.18
CA SER A 232 -10.75 -15.49 -6.24
C SER A 232 -12.22 -15.58 -5.90
N THR A 233 -12.93 -16.45 -6.62
CA THR A 233 -14.31 -16.85 -6.33
C THR A 233 -14.49 -17.60 -5.01
N ALA A 234 -13.41 -18.15 -4.43
CA ALA A 234 -13.42 -18.85 -3.13
C ALA A 234 -12.74 -18.05 -2.00
N ASP A 235 -12.41 -16.78 -2.21
CA ASP A 235 -12.01 -15.87 -1.15
C ASP A 235 -13.25 -15.49 -0.31
N PHE A 236 -13.30 -15.95 0.95
CA PHE A 236 -14.36 -15.62 1.91
C PHE A 236 -13.96 -14.55 2.93
N VAL A 237 -12.73 -14.02 2.87
CA VAL A 237 -12.26 -12.94 3.76
C VAL A 237 -12.61 -11.61 3.12
N VAL A 238 -12.07 -11.34 1.94
CA VAL A 238 -12.38 -10.13 1.17
C VAL A 238 -13.62 -10.34 0.29
N GLY A 239 -13.88 -11.57 -0.15
CA GLY A 239 -14.97 -11.87 -1.07
C GLY A 239 -14.56 -11.66 -2.53
N TYR A 240 -15.04 -12.51 -3.44
CA TYR A 240 -15.11 -12.08 -4.84
C TYR A 240 -16.10 -10.92 -5.00
N LEU A 241 -17.25 -11.03 -4.33
CA LEU A 241 -18.27 -9.99 -4.25
C LEU A 241 -18.41 -9.48 -2.81
N ALA A 242 -18.43 -8.16 -2.66
CA ALA A 242 -18.80 -7.45 -1.43
C ALA A 242 -19.77 -6.32 -1.81
N CYS A 243 -20.91 -6.24 -1.12
CA CYS A 243 -21.89 -5.16 -1.26
C CYS A 243 -22.36 -4.89 -2.71
N GLY A 244 -22.63 -5.97 -3.46
CA GLY A 244 -23.11 -5.89 -4.85
C GLY A 244 -22.04 -5.50 -5.89
N LYS A 245 -20.76 -5.44 -5.50
CA LYS A 245 -19.62 -5.13 -6.37
C LYS A 245 -18.52 -6.18 -6.21
N LYS A 246 -17.61 -6.26 -7.17
CA LYS A 246 -16.39 -7.05 -7.03
C LYS A 246 -15.47 -6.40 -5.98
N ALA A 247 -15.12 -7.12 -4.93
CA ALA A 247 -14.46 -6.52 -3.76
C ALA A 247 -13.06 -5.98 -4.09
N SER A 248 -12.33 -6.66 -4.98
CA SER A 248 -10.96 -6.27 -5.39
C SER A 248 -10.87 -5.42 -6.64
N GLU A 249 -11.98 -5.14 -7.32
CA GLU A 249 -11.98 -4.30 -8.52
C GLU A 249 -11.71 -2.83 -8.18
N PHE A 250 -11.04 -2.12 -9.09
CA PHE A 250 -10.94 -0.66 -9.07
C PHE A 250 -10.83 -0.12 -10.50
N ALA A 251 -11.22 1.14 -10.70
CA ALA A 251 -11.34 1.71 -12.03
C ALA A 251 -9.97 1.87 -12.72
N GLY A 252 -9.76 1.10 -13.79
CA GLY A 252 -8.51 1.04 -14.55
C GLY A 252 -7.70 -0.24 -14.32
N ALA A 253 -8.15 -1.13 -13.41
CA ALA A 253 -7.54 -2.42 -13.19
C ALA A 253 -7.90 -3.42 -14.31
N HIS A 254 -6.94 -4.23 -14.73
CA HIS A 254 -7.18 -5.46 -15.47
C HIS A 254 -7.41 -6.60 -14.46
N GLU A 255 -8.62 -7.15 -14.43
CA GLU A 255 -8.94 -8.29 -13.57
C GLU A 255 -8.30 -9.59 -14.09
N TYR A 256 -7.69 -10.32 -13.16
CA TYR A 256 -7.32 -11.72 -13.33
C TYR A 256 -8.06 -12.55 -12.28
N LYS A 257 -9.18 -13.16 -12.68
CA LYS A 257 -9.98 -14.02 -11.82
C LYS A 257 -9.32 -15.41 -11.71
N VAL A 258 -9.09 -15.88 -10.49
CA VAL A 258 -8.74 -17.27 -10.20
C VAL A 258 -9.93 -17.98 -9.53
N ASP A 259 -10.00 -19.30 -9.61
CA ASP A 259 -11.10 -20.08 -9.03
C ASP A 259 -10.57 -21.09 -8.00
N GLY A 260 -11.39 -21.36 -6.98
CA GLY A 260 -11.10 -22.38 -5.95
C GLY A 260 -9.99 -22.05 -4.94
N MET A 261 -9.40 -20.84 -4.99
CA MET A 261 -8.39 -20.39 -4.04
C MET A 261 -9.03 -19.64 -2.88
N ASN A 262 -8.69 -19.99 -1.64
CA ASN A 262 -9.04 -19.18 -0.48
C ASN A 262 -8.23 -17.85 -0.45
N HIS A 263 -8.46 -17.00 0.55
CA HIS A 263 -7.77 -15.70 0.66
C HIS A 263 -6.23 -15.82 0.67
N GLU A 264 -5.70 -16.72 1.52
CA GLU A 264 -4.26 -16.97 1.67
C GLU A 264 -3.66 -17.57 0.39
N GLN A 265 -4.32 -18.55 -0.23
CA GLN A 265 -3.91 -19.12 -1.51
C GLN A 265 -3.90 -18.07 -2.63
N THR A 266 -4.89 -17.16 -2.64
CA THR A 266 -4.95 -16.06 -3.60
C THR A 266 -3.77 -15.10 -3.43
N GLU A 267 -3.39 -14.77 -2.18
CA GLU A 267 -2.19 -13.98 -1.90
C GLU A 267 -0.90 -14.70 -2.33
N PHE A 268 -0.70 -15.94 -1.86
CA PHE A 268 0.62 -16.58 -1.87
C PHE A 268 0.87 -17.58 -3.01
N ASP A 269 -0.16 -18.22 -3.57
CA ASP A 269 0.00 -19.22 -4.65
C ASP A 269 -0.14 -18.61 -6.06
N THR A 270 -0.51 -17.34 -6.15
CA THR A 270 -0.57 -16.60 -7.43
C THR A 270 0.76 -15.93 -7.82
N ALA A 271 1.86 -16.23 -7.12
CA ALA A 271 3.17 -15.58 -7.31
C ALA A 271 3.66 -15.58 -8.78
N ALA A 272 3.45 -16.69 -9.52
CA ALA A 272 3.81 -16.76 -10.94
C ALA A 272 2.97 -15.82 -11.84
N ILE A 273 1.68 -15.65 -11.52
CA ILE A 273 0.78 -14.70 -12.20
C ILE A 273 1.25 -13.27 -11.94
N GLN A 274 1.55 -12.95 -10.68
CA GLN A 274 2.06 -11.64 -10.27
C GLN A 274 3.38 -11.30 -10.97
N PHE A 275 4.34 -12.24 -11.01
CA PHE A 275 5.61 -12.07 -11.72
C PHE A 275 5.40 -11.85 -13.22
N ASN A 276 4.50 -12.60 -13.86
CA ASN A 276 4.18 -12.42 -15.28
C ASN A 276 3.59 -11.03 -15.58
N MET A 277 2.72 -10.50 -14.71
CA MET A 277 2.21 -9.13 -14.81
C MET A 277 3.32 -8.07 -14.69
N LEU A 278 4.35 -8.30 -13.85
CA LEU A 278 5.54 -7.45 -13.82
C LEU A 278 6.35 -7.58 -15.11
N ARG A 279 6.50 -8.78 -15.68
CA ARG A 279 7.24 -9.01 -16.93
C ARG A 279 6.55 -8.45 -18.18
N GLU A 280 5.22 -8.46 -18.24
CA GLU A 280 4.42 -7.72 -19.24
C GLU A 280 4.73 -6.21 -19.24
N SER A 281 5.20 -5.69 -18.10
CA SER A 281 5.58 -4.28 -17.93
C SER A 281 7.06 -4.02 -18.21
N THR A 282 7.92 -5.05 -18.06
CA THR A 282 9.36 -4.97 -18.31
C THR A 282 9.71 -5.20 -19.78
N ALA A 283 8.95 -6.04 -20.49
CA ALA A 283 9.13 -6.24 -21.92
C ALA A 283 8.67 -5.00 -22.70
N GLY A 284 9.60 -4.34 -23.41
CA GLY A 284 9.31 -3.23 -24.33
C GLY A 284 8.49 -3.58 -25.58
N GLN A 285 7.65 -4.61 -25.50
CA GLN A 285 6.78 -5.14 -26.57
C GLN A 285 5.34 -5.28 -26.08
N SER A 286 4.80 -4.24 -25.44
CA SER A 286 3.37 -4.18 -25.13
C SER A 286 2.56 -4.01 -26.43
N LYS A 287 2.03 -5.11 -26.97
CA LYS A 287 1.07 -5.10 -28.10
C LYS A 287 -0.32 -4.62 -27.66
N SER A 288 -0.40 -3.45 -27.02
CA SER A 288 -1.67 -2.79 -26.71
C SER A 288 -1.45 -1.30 -26.42
N ARG A 289 -2.15 -0.46 -27.19
CA ARG A 289 -2.14 1.02 -27.18
C ARG A 289 -0.96 1.69 -27.92
N PRO A 290 -1.22 2.52 -28.95
CA PRO A 290 -0.19 3.35 -29.56
C PRO A 290 0.36 4.37 -28.56
N ILE A 291 1.69 4.52 -28.54
CA ILE A 291 2.33 5.70 -27.94
C ILE A 291 1.84 6.91 -28.74
N ALA A 292 1.25 7.89 -28.06
CA ALA A 292 0.92 9.17 -28.67
C ALA A 292 2.24 9.84 -29.10
N LYS A 293 2.50 9.91 -30.42
CA LYS A 293 3.72 10.53 -30.94
C LYS A 293 3.82 11.98 -30.45
N THR A 294 4.93 12.29 -29.78
CA THR A 294 5.30 13.64 -29.36
C THR A 294 5.33 14.58 -30.58
N ALA A 295 4.88 15.83 -30.41
CA ALA A 295 4.56 16.75 -31.50
C ALA A 295 5.78 17.39 -32.22
N GLN A 296 6.84 16.62 -32.50
CA GLN A 296 8.04 17.08 -33.20
C GLN A 296 8.36 16.34 -34.51
N GLU A 297 7.56 15.34 -34.91
CA GLU A 297 7.77 14.55 -36.13
C GLU A 297 6.75 14.88 -37.25
N LYS A 298 6.37 16.15 -37.38
CA LYS A 298 5.44 16.66 -38.42
C LYS A 298 6.08 17.65 -39.42
N THR A 299 7.41 17.70 -39.47
CA THR A 299 8.17 18.59 -40.36
C THR A 299 9.29 17.82 -41.09
N LYS A 300 8.90 16.89 -41.98
CA LYS A 300 9.67 16.48 -43.17
C LYS A 300 8.85 15.55 -44.08
N LYS A 301 8.95 15.78 -45.39
CA LYS A 301 8.14 15.21 -46.49
C LYS A 301 6.68 15.71 -46.46
N GLY A 302 6.17 16.42 -47.47
CA GLY A 302 6.73 16.77 -48.78
C GLY A 302 5.61 16.72 -49.82
N GLU A 303 5.42 17.79 -50.58
CA GLU A 303 4.36 17.90 -51.60
C GLU A 303 4.55 16.91 -52.76
N VAL A 304 3.45 16.53 -53.41
CA VAL A 304 3.16 16.72 -54.85
C VAL A 304 1.69 16.28 -55.12
N SER A 305 1.10 16.77 -56.22
CA SER A 305 -0.28 16.53 -56.70
C SER A 305 -0.55 15.06 -57.13
N ASP A 306 -1.72 14.59 -57.57
CA ASP A 306 -2.81 15.27 -58.29
C ASP A 306 -4.15 14.50 -58.32
N SER A 307 -5.23 15.24 -58.60
CA SER A 307 -6.43 14.87 -59.40
C SER A 307 -7.42 13.72 -59.07
N LYS A 308 -8.70 14.09 -59.23
CA LYS A 308 -9.90 13.30 -59.66
C LYS A 308 -10.73 12.46 -58.66
N LYS A 309 -11.61 13.18 -57.96
CA LYS A 309 -13.09 13.18 -58.15
C LYS A 309 -13.85 11.84 -58.19
N ARG A 310 -14.69 11.62 -57.16
CA ARG A 310 -16.13 11.34 -57.39
C ARG A 310 -17.00 11.73 -56.18
N ASP A 311 -18.04 12.51 -56.44
CA ASP A 311 -19.01 13.01 -55.46
C ASP A 311 -20.00 11.92 -54.98
N LEU A 312 -20.67 12.16 -53.84
CA LEU A 312 -22.13 12.47 -53.81
C LEU A 312 -22.71 12.62 -52.38
N ARG A 313 -23.37 13.76 -52.13
CA ARG A 313 -24.51 14.00 -51.18
C ARG A 313 -24.29 13.82 -49.66
N HIS A 314 -24.99 14.53 -48.76
CA HIS A 314 -25.41 15.95 -48.74
C HIS A 314 -25.85 16.33 -47.30
N SER A 315 -25.17 17.31 -46.69
CA SER A 315 -25.51 18.27 -45.59
C SER A 315 -26.42 17.93 -44.36
N PRO A 316 -26.18 18.56 -43.17
CA PRO A 316 -26.78 18.18 -41.87
C PRO A 316 -27.83 19.17 -41.30
N PRO A 317 -28.54 18.82 -40.19
CA PRO A 317 -29.39 19.74 -39.41
C PRO A 317 -28.59 20.66 -38.45
N LYS A 318 -29.18 21.82 -38.13
CA LYS A 318 -28.55 22.93 -37.36
C LYS A 318 -28.82 22.87 -35.83
N LYS A 319 -28.00 23.62 -35.07
CA LYS A 319 -28.20 23.93 -33.64
C LYS A 319 -29.46 24.81 -33.40
N PRO A 320 -30.11 24.72 -32.22
CA PRO A 320 -31.17 25.66 -31.82
C PRO A 320 -30.64 26.96 -31.18
N ILE A 321 -31.45 28.02 -31.25
CA ILE A 321 -31.30 29.33 -30.59
C ILE A 321 -32.64 29.67 -29.91
N ALA A 322 -32.61 30.36 -28.76
CA ALA A 322 -33.78 30.94 -28.05
C ALA A 322 -33.64 32.50 -28.04
N PRO A 323 -34.57 33.34 -27.50
CA PRO A 323 -35.85 33.06 -26.82
C PRO A 323 -37.03 34.03 -27.21
N LYS A 324 -38.22 33.95 -26.55
CA LYS A 324 -39.00 35.14 -26.05
C LYS A 324 -40.28 34.78 -25.22
N GLN A 325 -40.85 35.82 -24.58
CA GLN A 325 -41.91 35.90 -23.54
C GLN A 325 -43.11 36.77 -24.02
N SER A 326 -44.30 36.91 -23.40
CA SER A 326 -45.08 36.29 -22.28
C SER A 326 -46.52 36.89 -22.31
N PRO A 327 -47.54 36.38 -21.56
CA PRO A 327 -48.20 37.30 -20.61
C PRO A 327 -48.78 36.69 -19.28
N GLN A 328 -49.18 37.59 -18.35
CA GLN A 328 -49.52 37.32 -16.94
C GLN A 328 -51.02 37.51 -16.57
N LYS A 329 -51.43 37.00 -15.38
CA LYS A 329 -52.33 37.66 -14.39
C LYS A 329 -51.85 37.25 -12.96
N LYS A 330 -51.35 38.16 -12.11
CA LYS A 330 -52.03 38.98 -11.05
C LYS A 330 -52.69 38.13 -9.92
N SER A 331 -52.54 38.41 -8.61
CA SER A 331 -51.73 39.43 -7.88
C SER A 331 -51.75 39.24 -6.33
N ALA A 332 -50.59 39.45 -5.65
CA ALA A 332 -50.30 40.28 -4.45
C ALA A 332 -51.30 40.39 -3.23
N PRO A 333 -50.86 40.72 -1.97
CA PRO A 333 -49.67 41.54 -1.64
C PRO A 333 -48.78 41.13 -0.43
N LYS A 334 -47.70 41.91 -0.28
CA LYS A 334 -46.63 41.81 0.73
C LYS A 334 -46.91 42.70 1.96
N LYS A 335 -46.23 42.42 3.08
CA LYS A 335 -45.60 43.46 3.92
C LYS A 335 -44.17 43.06 4.30
N SER A 336 -43.30 44.06 4.40
CA SER A 336 -41.88 43.96 4.77
C SER A 336 -41.48 45.26 5.48
N PHE A 337 -40.67 45.20 6.55
CA PHE A 337 -39.92 46.26 7.27
C PHE A 337 -39.74 45.75 8.73
N GLN A 338 -38.64 45.94 9.48
CA GLN A 338 -37.30 46.50 9.20
C GLN A 338 -36.27 45.98 10.24
N LYS A 339 -34.98 46.31 10.08
CA LYS A 339 -33.83 45.88 10.93
C LYS A 339 -33.84 46.43 12.37
N ARG A 340 -33.27 45.68 13.33
CA ARG A 340 -32.29 46.23 14.31
C ARG A 340 -31.36 45.16 14.89
N ALA A 341 -30.28 45.58 15.57
CA ALA A 341 -29.08 44.78 15.85
C ALA A 341 -28.88 44.41 17.34
N LEU A 342 -28.00 43.42 17.55
CA LEU A 342 -27.20 43.05 18.74
C LEU A 342 -27.40 43.83 20.06
N ALA A 343 -27.63 43.12 21.18
CA ALA A 343 -26.56 42.76 22.16
C ALA A 343 -27.11 42.37 23.55
N LYS A 344 -26.52 41.33 24.19
CA LYS A 344 -25.77 41.42 25.49
C LYS A 344 -25.62 40.07 26.22
N LYS A 345 -24.36 39.81 26.61
CA LYS A 345 -23.84 39.23 27.87
C LYS A 345 -24.53 37.99 28.50
N ALA A 346 -23.77 36.90 28.57
CA ALA A 346 -23.75 36.01 29.73
C ALA A 346 -22.41 36.17 30.49
N SER A 347 -22.44 36.17 31.82
CA SER A 347 -21.28 36.26 32.72
C SER A 347 -20.96 34.89 33.36
N PRO A 348 -19.75 34.64 33.88
CA PRO A 348 -19.21 33.28 34.03
C PRO A 348 -19.18 32.74 35.48
N PRO A 349 -19.01 31.41 35.66
CA PRO A 349 -18.50 30.83 36.89
C PRO A 349 -16.97 30.60 36.84
N LYS A 350 -16.27 31.44 37.62
CA LYS A 350 -15.02 31.24 38.39
C LYS A 350 -14.10 30.04 38.10
N LYS A 351 -12.79 30.34 37.95
CA LYS A 351 -11.67 29.39 38.16
C LYS A 351 -11.47 29.07 39.65
N ALA A 352 -11.04 27.84 39.94
CA ALA A 352 -10.22 27.48 41.11
C ALA A 352 -9.17 26.43 40.67
N SER A 353 -8.05 26.33 41.38
CA SER A 353 -6.77 25.82 40.86
C SER A 353 -6.47 24.33 41.24
N PRO A 354 -5.21 23.83 41.18
CA PRO A 354 -4.82 22.82 40.19
C PRO A 354 -4.62 21.41 40.76
N VAL A 355 -4.90 20.37 39.96
CA VAL A 355 -4.64 18.97 40.32
C VAL A 355 -3.33 18.45 39.70
N LYS A 356 -2.62 17.64 40.49
CA LYS A 356 -1.21 17.23 40.37
C LYS A 356 -0.86 16.48 39.06
N LYS A 357 0.37 16.69 38.59
CA LYS A 357 1.04 15.80 37.61
C LYS A 357 1.07 14.35 38.12
N MET A 358 0.58 13.40 37.33
CA MET A 358 0.85 11.97 37.54
C MET A 358 2.16 11.57 36.86
N VAL A 359 3.02 10.88 37.62
CA VAL A 359 4.26 10.25 37.13
C VAL A 359 3.93 8.81 36.71
N PRO A 360 4.42 8.30 35.55
CA PRO A 360 4.16 6.92 35.13
C PRO A 360 4.85 5.91 36.04
N ALA A 361 4.16 4.78 36.30
CA ALA A 361 4.51 3.86 37.37
C ALA A 361 5.69 2.92 37.02
N LYS A 362 6.73 2.91 37.88
CA LYS A 362 7.86 1.96 37.84
C LYS A 362 7.50 0.50 38.23
N LYS A 363 6.22 0.14 38.43
CA LYS A 363 5.83 -1.18 38.98
C LYS A 363 5.73 -2.31 37.94
N ASP A 364 5.41 -2.02 36.68
CA ASP A 364 5.22 -3.07 35.67
C ASP A 364 6.52 -3.59 35.06
N SER A 365 7.59 -2.78 35.00
CA SER A 365 8.91 -3.22 34.56
C SER A 365 9.49 -4.30 35.49
N ALA A 366 9.41 -4.09 36.81
CA ALA A 366 9.88 -5.05 37.81
C ALA A 366 9.13 -6.40 37.74
N LYS A 367 7.83 -6.38 37.45
CA LYS A 367 7.01 -7.59 37.30
C LYS A 367 7.38 -8.38 36.03
N ARG A 368 7.74 -7.66 34.95
CA ARG A 368 8.19 -8.24 33.66
C ARG A 368 9.62 -8.81 33.74
N GLU A 369 10.52 -8.15 34.47
CA GLU A 369 11.86 -8.63 34.86
C GLU A 369 11.79 -9.96 35.65
N ALA A 370 10.94 -10.01 36.68
CA ALA A 370 10.79 -11.20 37.52
C ALA A 370 10.27 -12.41 36.74
N LEU A 371 9.37 -12.21 35.77
CA LEU A 371 8.87 -13.27 34.90
C LEU A 371 9.96 -13.82 33.96
N LYS A 372 10.79 -12.95 33.36
CA LYS A 372 11.93 -13.36 32.53
C LYS A 372 12.94 -14.22 33.31
N LYS A 373 13.33 -13.77 34.51
CA LYS A 373 14.26 -14.52 35.39
C LYS A 373 13.70 -15.88 35.83
N LYS A 374 12.39 -15.98 36.08
CA LYS A 374 11.72 -17.25 36.45
C LYS A 374 11.68 -18.27 35.29
N ASN A 375 11.54 -17.81 34.05
CA ASN A 375 11.56 -18.69 32.87
C ASN A 375 12.97 -19.14 32.49
N GLN A 376 13.99 -18.27 32.56
CA GLN A 376 15.39 -18.69 32.36
C GLN A 376 15.83 -19.77 33.37
N LYS A 377 15.48 -19.64 34.66
CA LYS A 377 15.75 -20.68 35.67
C LYS A 377 15.01 -22.01 35.43
N LYS A 378 13.88 -22.01 34.72
CA LYS A 378 13.18 -23.26 34.33
C LYS A 378 13.86 -23.96 33.16
N ASN A 379 14.31 -23.22 32.14
CA ASN A 379 14.98 -23.81 30.99
C ASN A 379 16.35 -24.40 31.37
N ALA A 380 17.17 -23.67 32.16
CA ALA A 380 18.46 -24.17 32.65
C ALA A 380 18.37 -25.43 33.55
N LYS A 381 17.18 -25.75 34.11
CA LYS A 381 16.92 -27.02 34.82
C LYS A 381 16.46 -28.16 33.91
N LYS A 382 16.02 -27.87 32.68
CA LYS A 382 15.57 -28.88 31.70
C LYS A 382 16.77 -29.48 30.95
N ASP A 383 17.76 -28.67 30.61
CA ASP A 383 18.96 -29.13 29.89
C ASP A 383 19.91 -29.99 30.75
N LYS A 384 19.79 -29.93 32.09
CA LYS A 384 20.51 -30.83 33.02
C LYS A 384 19.82 -32.19 33.25
N LYS A 385 18.80 -32.55 32.47
CA LYS A 385 18.15 -33.88 32.48
C LYS A 385 18.00 -34.45 31.06
N LYS A 386 19.12 -34.76 30.42
CA LYS A 386 19.21 -35.84 29.42
C LYS A 386 20.20 -36.88 29.95
N PRO A 387 19.82 -38.16 30.10
CA PRO A 387 20.79 -39.22 30.33
C PRO A 387 21.60 -39.45 29.05
N ALA A 388 22.91 -39.67 29.20
CA ALA A 388 23.70 -40.24 28.11
C ALA A 388 23.23 -41.67 27.84
N ARG A 389 23.09 -42.02 26.57
CA ARG A 389 22.96 -43.41 26.13
C ARG A 389 24.31 -43.81 25.55
N SER A 390 24.89 -44.86 26.13
CA SER A 390 25.90 -45.70 25.46
C SER A 390 25.27 -46.48 24.31
#